data_AF-A0A6P1DZJ8-F1
#
_entry.id   AF-A0A6P1DZJ8-F1
#
_cell.length_a   1.000
_cell.length_b   1.000
_cell.length_c   1.000
_cell.angle_alpha   90.00
_cell.angle_beta   90.00
_cell.angle_gamma   90.00
#
_symmetry.space_group_name_H-M   'P 1'
#
loop_
_entity.id
_entity.type
_entity.pdbx_description
1 polymer ?
#
loop_
_entity_poly.entity_id
_entity_poly.type
_entity_poly.pdbx_seq_one_letter_code
_entity_poly.pdbx_strand_id
1 'polypeptide(L)'
;MLADESNFDEASDYPRPSGLFTPADVAWALCIGADFVCSARGFMFMLGYIKALKCDKNTRRPASPPRLQKGIYPPTKASRVAAYAENITREVGLIVHASGVRSPRELRRFHVQIVQPHQRTLALDALHPPPESIAGPPRGRCGA
;
A
#
# COMPACT_ATOMS: atom_id res chain seq x y z
N MET A 1 5.75 -4.68 -24.24
CA MET A 1 4.33 -4.74 -24.62
C MET A 1 3.53 -4.30 -23.40
N LEU A 2 3.85 -3.08 -22.96
CA LEU A 2 2.96 -1.90 -23.03
C LEU A 2 1.79 -2.09 -22.07
N ALA A 3 2.06 -1.75 -20.80
CA ALA A 3 1.02 -1.11 -20.01
C ALA A 3 0.53 0.07 -20.85
N ASP A 4 -0.74 0.05 -21.18
CA ASP A 4 -1.40 1.06 -22.00
C ASP A 4 -1.28 2.41 -21.29
N GLU A 5 -0.37 3.26 -21.77
CA GLU A 5 -0.04 4.57 -21.21
C GLU A 5 -1.23 5.55 -21.29
N SER A 6 -2.27 5.23 -22.08
CA SER A 6 -3.50 6.03 -22.20
C SER A 6 -4.47 5.90 -21.02
N ASN A 7 -4.31 4.89 -20.15
CA ASN A 7 -5.22 4.67 -19.02
C ASN A 7 -4.71 5.27 -17.69
N PHE A 8 -3.54 5.91 -17.71
CA PHE A 8 -2.96 6.52 -16.50
C PHE A 8 -3.56 7.90 -16.20
N ASP A 9 -4.06 8.61 -17.22
CA ASP A 9 -4.66 9.94 -17.07
C ASP A 9 -6.05 9.89 -16.38
N GLU A 10 -6.85 8.83 -16.58
CA GLU A 10 -8.14 8.66 -15.88
C GLU A 10 -7.98 8.12 -14.44
N ALA A 11 -6.84 7.50 -14.13
CA ALA A 11 -6.48 7.02 -12.79
C ALA A 11 -5.95 8.12 -11.85
N SER A 12 -5.77 9.35 -12.36
CA SER A 12 -5.30 10.51 -11.58
C SER A 12 -6.41 11.20 -10.81
N ASP A 13 -7.67 11.07 -11.23
CA ASP A 13 -8.81 11.78 -10.62
C ASP A 13 -9.52 10.95 -9.53
N TYR A 14 -9.14 9.67 -9.40
CA TYR A 14 -9.60 8.81 -8.31
C TYR A 14 -8.80 9.07 -7.03
N PRO A 15 -9.44 8.96 -5.85
CA PRO A 15 -8.76 9.13 -4.56
C PRO A 15 -7.80 7.97 -4.30
N ARG A 16 -6.66 7.95 -4.99
CA ARG A 16 -5.58 6.99 -4.76
C ARG A 16 -4.83 7.41 -3.49
N PRO A 17 -4.57 6.47 -2.57
CA PRO A 17 -3.83 6.82 -1.37
C PRO A 17 -2.40 7.24 -1.75
N SER A 18 -2.03 8.46 -1.35
CA SER A 18 -0.72 9.07 -1.66
C SER A 18 0.46 8.45 -0.90
N GLY A 19 0.20 7.38 -0.14
CA GLY A 19 1.21 6.55 0.51
C GLY A 19 0.61 5.26 1.03
N LEU A 20 1.33 4.16 0.88
CA LEU A 20 0.86 2.83 1.26
C LEU A 20 1.29 2.47 2.68
N PHE A 21 0.90 3.27 3.68
CA PHE A 21 1.35 3.03 5.07
C PHE A 21 0.23 2.60 6.03
N THR A 22 -1.04 2.72 5.61
CA THR A 22 -2.16 2.15 6.34
C THR A 22 -2.50 0.74 5.82
N PRO A 23 -3.11 -0.12 6.65
CA PRO A 23 -3.55 -1.46 6.22
C PRO A 23 -4.54 -1.43 5.05
N ALA A 24 -5.42 -0.43 5.01
CA ALA A 24 -6.40 -0.25 3.93
C ALA A 24 -5.71 0.08 2.60
N ASP A 25 -4.68 0.93 2.61
CA ASP A 25 -3.92 1.26 1.40
C ASP A 25 -3.16 0.05 0.86
N VAL A 26 -2.62 -0.77 1.77
CA VAL A 26 -1.94 -2.03 1.41
C VAL A 26 -2.93 -3.01 0.80
N ALA A 27 -4.11 -3.20 1.41
CA ALA A 27 -5.16 -4.06 0.87
C ALA A 27 -5.67 -3.56 -0.50
N TRP A 28 -5.84 -2.25 -0.66
CA TRP A 28 -6.20 -1.62 -1.94
C TRP A 28 -5.16 -1.91 -3.03
N ALA A 29 -3.87 -1.77 -2.70
CA ALA A 29 -2.77 -2.08 -3.62
C ALA A 29 -2.75 -3.56 -4.03
N LEU A 30 -3.02 -4.48 -3.10
CA LEU A 30 -3.16 -5.90 -3.41
C LEU A 30 -4.36 -6.16 -4.34
N CYS A 31 -5.50 -5.50 -4.11
CA CYS A 31 -6.70 -5.67 -4.93
C CYS A 31 -6.53 -5.20 -6.38
N ILE A 32 -5.71 -4.17 -6.64
CA ILE A 32 -5.45 -3.70 -8.01
C ILE A 32 -4.57 -4.69 -8.81
N GLY A 33 -3.90 -5.61 -8.11
CA GLY A 33 -3.03 -6.64 -8.68
C GLY A 33 -1.55 -6.51 -8.29
N ALA A 34 -1.19 -5.83 -7.21
CA ALA A 34 0.19 -5.82 -6.72
C ALA A 34 0.55 -7.15 -6.04
N ASP A 35 1.70 -7.74 -6.37
CA ASP A 35 2.20 -8.96 -5.74
C ASP A 35 2.80 -8.73 -4.34
N PHE A 36 3.32 -7.53 -4.11
CA PHE A 36 3.91 -7.10 -2.84
C PHE A 36 3.80 -5.58 -2.69
N VAL A 37 3.78 -5.12 -1.44
CA VAL A 37 3.70 -3.69 -1.10
C VAL A 37 4.86 -3.31 -0.20
N CYS A 38 5.68 -2.35 -0.63
CA CYS A 38 6.79 -1.83 0.16
C CYS A 38 6.46 -0.43 0.69
N SER A 39 6.30 -0.30 2.02
CA SER A 39 5.98 0.98 2.66
C SER A 39 7.17 1.63 3.35
N ALA A 40 7.97 2.41 2.62
CA ALA A 40 9.10 3.12 3.24
C ALA A 40 8.65 4.17 4.28
N ARG A 41 7.55 4.87 4.01
CA ARG A 41 7.07 5.99 4.82
C ARG A 41 6.67 5.56 6.23
N GLY A 42 5.96 4.43 6.36
CA GLY A 42 5.56 3.88 7.66
C GLY A 42 6.75 3.48 8.53
N PHE A 43 7.73 2.80 7.93
CA PHE A 43 8.97 2.42 8.64
C PHE A 43 9.79 3.65 9.05
N MET A 44 9.86 4.68 8.21
CA MET A 44 10.54 5.93 8.56
C MET A 44 9.88 6.62 9.76
N PHE A 45 8.55 6.64 9.85
CA PHE A 45 7.86 7.18 11.03
C PHE A 45 8.19 6.40 12.31
N MET A 46 8.23 5.06 12.24
CA MET A 46 8.56 4.22 13.41
C MET A 46 10.02 4.30 13.83
N LEU A 47 10.92 4.52 12.88
CA LEU A 47 12.31 4.89 13.14
C LEU A 47 12.42 6.30 13.77
N GLY A 48 11.37 7.12 13.73
CA GLY A 48 11.34 8.46 14.30
C GLY A 48 11.78 9.55 13.31
N TYR A 49 11.63 9.32 12.01
CA TYR A 49 11.79 10.36 11.01
C TYR A 49 10.59 11.33 11.09
N ILE A 50 10.83 12.51 11.63
CA ILE A 50 9.85 13.59 11.65
C ILE A 50 10.13 14.47 10.42
N LYS A 51 9.17 14.57 9.49
CA LYS A 51 9.31 15.36 8.25
C LYS A 51 9.65 16.82 8.56
N ALA A 52 10.93 17.17 8.51
CA ALA A 52 11.38 18.55 8.71
C ALA A 52 11.41 19.39 7.42
N LEU A 53 10.99 18.85 6.27
CA LEU A 53 11.05 19.46 4.92
C LEU A 53 12.42 20.09 4.55
N LYS A 54 13.47 19.73 5.29
CA LYS A 54 14.86 20.20 5.12
C LYS A 54 15.73 19.11 4.46
N CYS A 55 15.18 18.38 3.49
CA CYS A 55 15.96 17.43 2.71
C CYS A 55 16.96 18.13 1.78
N ASP A 56 16.67 19.39 1.41
CA ASP A 56 17.45 20.18 0.45
C ASP A 56 18.69 20.86 1.07
N LYS A 57 18.68 21.13 2.38
CA LYS A 57 19.75 21.88 3.07
C LYS A 57 20.88 20.99 3.60
N ASN A 58 21.41 20.09 2.79
CA ASN A 58 22.67 19.39 3.09
C ASN A 58 23.54 19.22 1.83
N THR A 59 24.47 20.16 1.69
CA THR A 59 25.61 20.19 0.76
C THR A 59 26.24 18.80 0.58
N ARG A 60 25.91 18.12 -0.53
CA ARG A 60 26.66 17.01 -1.16
C ARG A 60 27.50 16.13 -0.20
N ARG A 61 26.88 15.30 0.65
CA ARG A 61 27.55 14.16 1.36
C ARG A 61 26.55 13.11 1.88
N PRO A 62 26.84 11.80 1.78
CA PRO A 62 26.05 10.74 2.42
C PRO A 62 26.50 10.54 3.86
N ALA A 63 26.19 11.46 4.76
CA ALA A 63 26.28 11.23 6.21
C ALA A 63 25.55 12.37 6.93
N SER A 64 24.45 12.05 7.60
CA SER A 64 23.86 12.94 8.60
C SER A 64 24.96 13.39 9.59
N PRO A 65 25.01 14.65 10.03
CA PRO A 65 26.01 15.07 11.01
C PRO A 65 25.98 14.15 12.24
N PRO A 66 27.12 13.80 12.86
CA PRO A 66 27.19 12.86 13.99
C PRO A 66 26.24 13.20 15.14
N ARG A 67 25.89 14.49 15.29
CA ARG A 67 24.93 14.99 16.27
C ARG A 67 23.50 14.48 16.03
N LEU A 68 23.07 14.31 14.76
CA LEU A 68 21.74 13.81 14.40
C LEU A 68 21.68 12.27 14.37
N GLN A 69 22.80 11.60 14.08
CA GLN A 69 22.88 10.14 14.12
C GLN A 69 22.67 9.57 15.54
N LYS A 70 23.03 10.33 16.58
CA LYS A 70 22.77 9.97 18.00
C LYS A 70 21.28 9.75 18.29
N GLY A 71 20.39 10.38 17.53
CA GLY A 71 18.94 10.22 17.69
C GLY A 71 18.43 8.89 17.14
N ILE A 72 19.19 8.17 16.31
CA ILE A 72 18.83 6.89 15.69
C ILE A 72 19.65 5.78 16.36
N TYR A 73 19.29 5.40 17.58
CA TYR A 73 19.83 4.22 18.23
C TYR A 73 19.03 2.98 17.77
N PRO A 74 19.62 2.06 16.98
CA PRO A 74 18.88 0.94 16.38
C PRO A 74 18.21 0.00 17.39
N PRO A 75 18.85 -0.44 18.49
CA PRO A 75 18.27 -1.51 19.32
C PRO A 75 17.06 -1.05 20.13
N THR A 76 16.95 0.23 20.52
CA THR A 76 15.73 0.74 21.17
C THR A 76 14.59 1.01 20.19
N LYS A 77 14.90 1.18 18.91
CA LYS A 77 13.92 1.48 17.87
C LYS A 77 13.46 0.26 17.09
N ALA A 78 14.27 -0.80 17.07
CA ALA A 78 13.98 -2.06 16.39
C ALA A 78 12.68 -2.70 16.90
N SER A 79 12.43 -2.67 18.22
CA SER A 79 11.19 -3.19 18.81
C SER A 79 9.95 -2.49 18.26
N ARG A 80 9.98 -1.17 18.09
CA ARG A 80 8.87 -0.39 17.52
C ARG A 80 8.66 -0.68 16.04
N VAL A 81 9.75 -0.88 15.29
CA VAL A 81 9.71 -1.24 13.87
C VAL A 81 9.14 -2.65 13.69
N ALA A 82 9.56 -3.60 14.50
CA ALA A 82 9.03 -4.96 14.51
C ALA A 82 7.53 -4.97 14.86
N ALA A 83 7.15 -4.28 15.94
CA ALA A 83 5.75 -4.15 16.33
C ALA A 83 4.88 -3.52 15.21
N TYR A 84 5.41 -2.54 14.47
CA TYR A 84 4.71 -1.97 13.32
C TYR A 84 4.53 -2.98 12.18
N ALA A 85 5.59 -3.72 11.82
CA ALA A 85 5.52 -4.74 10.78
C ALA A 85 4.49 -5.84 11.12
N GLU A 86 4.50 -6.30 12.38
CA GLU A 86 3.54 -7.26 12.91
C GLU A 86 2.12 -6.71 12.89
N ASN A 87 1.93 -5.47 13.34
CA ASN A 87 0.61 -4.84 13.38
C ASN A 87 0.02 -4.65 11.99
N ILE A 88 0.80 -4.18 11.01
CA ILE A 88 0.35 -4.05 9.62
C ILE A 88 -0.03 -5.41 9.05
N THR A 89 0.78 -6.45 9.28
CA THR A 89 0.50 -7.79 8.77
C THR A 89 -0.79 -8.35 9.37
N ARG A 90 -0.99 -8.17 10.68
CA ARG A 90 -2.21 -8.60 11.38
C ARG A 90 -3.45 -7.87 10.86
N GLU A 91 -3.39 -6.56 10.71
CA GLU A 91 -4.52 -5.74 10.24
C GLU A 91 -4.89 -6.04 8.79
N VAL A 92 -3.89 -6.24 7.91
CA VAL A 92 -4.15 -6.70 6.53
C VAL A 92 -4.80 -8.09 6.55
N GLY A 93 -4.34 -8.99 7.42
CA GLY A 93 -4.99 -10.30 7.63
C GLY A 93 -6.45 -10.18 8.04
N LEU A 94 -6.77 -9.25 8.95
CA LEU A 94 -8.16 -8.97 9.35
C LEU A 94 -9.01 -8.48 8.17
N ILE A 95 -8.49 -7.59 7.32
CA ILE A 95 -9.20 -7.11 6.12
C ILE A 95 -9.44 -8.24 5.12
N VAL A 96 -8.45 -9.10 4.92
CA VAL A 96 -8.54 -10.27 4.03
C VAL A 96 -9.62 -11.23 4.52
N HIS A 97 -9.62 -11.54 5.82
CA HIS A 97 -10.65 -12.39 6.42
C HIS A 97 -12.04 -11.76 6.38
N ALA A 98 -12.16 -10.45 6.62
CA ALA A 98 -13.43 -9.72 6.51
C ALA A 98 -13.97 -9.72 5.07
N SER A 99 -13.09 -9.80 4.08
CA SER A 99 -13.46 -9.89 2.66
C SER A 99 -13.88 -11.31 2.24
N GLY A 100 -13.87 -12.29 3.14
CA GLY A 100 -14.21 -13.69 2.85
C GLY A 100 -13.10 -14.48 2.17
N VAL A 101 -11.87 -13.96 2.20
CA VAL A 101 -10.73 -14.52 1.48
C VAL A 101 -9.74 -15.16 2.48
N ARG A 102 -9.07 -16.25 2.08
CA ARG A 102 -8.13 -16.97 2.97
C ARG A 102 -6.70 -16.46 2.87
N SER A 103 -6.33 -15.87 1.73
CA SER A 103 -4.98 -15.37 1.48
C SER A 103 -5.00 -13.95 0.90
N PRO A 104 -4.07 -13.05 1.29
CA PRO A 104 -3.96 -11.71 0.68
C PRO A 104 -3.75 -11.73 -0.84
N ARG A 105 -3.26 -12.83 -1.41
CA ARG A 105 -3.06 -13.00 -2.86
C ARG A 105 -4.34 -13.31 -3.63
N GLU A 106 -5.37 -13.75 -2.93
CA GLU A 106 -6.69 -14.05 -3.50
C GLU A 106 -7.56 -12.78 -3.54
N LEU A 107 -7.08 -11.65 -3.01
CA LEU A 107 -7.72 -10.35 -3.18
C LEU A 107 -7.77 -9.98 -4.66
N ARG A 108 -8.92 -9.45 -5.07
CA ARG A 108 -9.24 -9.09 -6.46
C ARG A 108 -9.98 -7.78 -6.48
N ARG A 109 -9.97 -7.11 -7.63
CA ARG A 109 -10.59 -5.81 -7.87
C ARG A 109 -12.07 -5.76 -7.46
N PHE A 110 -12.81 -6.86 -7.57
CA PHE A 110 -14.23 -6.91 -7.18
C PHE A 110 -14.49 -6.80 -5.65
N HIS A 111 -13.48 -7.01 -4.80
CA HIS A 111 -13.62 -6.83 -3.35
C HIS A 111 -13.57 -5.37 -2.90
N VAL A 112 -13.17 -4.45 -3.79
CA VAL A 112 -12.99 -3.03 -3.47
C VAL A 112 -14.03 -2.20 -4.21
N GLN A 113 -14.65 -1.31 -3.46
CA GLN A 113 -15.53 -0.28 -3.97
C GLN A 113 -14.89 1.09 -3.78
N ILE A 114 -14.95 1.92 -4.82
CA ILE A 114 -14.48 3.29 -4.78
C ILE A 114 -15.69 4.22 -4.72
N VAL A 115 -15.71 5.06 -3.69
CA VAL A 115 -16.69 6.13 -3.55
C VAL A 115 -16.22 7.31 -4.38
N GLN A 116 -16.94 7.63 -5.45
CA GLN A 116 -16.66 8.81 -6.26
C GLN A 116 -17.26 10.07 -5.63
N PRO A 117 -16.71 11.26 -5.93
CA PRO A 117 -17.24 12.54 -5.47
C PRO A 117 -18.72 12.77 -5.84
N HIS A 118 -19.19 12.16 -6.94
CA HIS A 118 -20.53 12.34 -7.50
C HIS A 118 -21.57 11.32 -6.98
N GLN A 119 -21.45 10.89 -5.71
CA GLN A 119 -22.38 9.98 -5.02
C GLN A 119 -22.58 8.58 -5.66
N ARG A 120 -21.72 8.19 -6.61
CA ARG A 120 -21.75 6.84 -7.19
C ARG A 120 -20.61 6.02 -6.59
N THR A 121 -20.98 4.86 -6.07
CA THR A 121 -20.02 3.84 -5.64
C THR A 121 -19.84 2.86 -6.78
N LEU A 122 -18.63 2.79 -7.33
CA LEU A 122 -18.30 1.85 -8.41
C LEU A 122 -17.31 0.80 -7.90
N ALA A 123 -17.51 -0.44 -8.34
CA ALA A 123 -16.53 -1.50 -8.11
C ALA A 123 -15.24 -1.18 -8.89
N LEU A 124 -14.09 -1.46 -8.30
CA LEU A 124 -12.80 -1.23 -8.96
C LEU A 124 -12.65 -2.05 -10.26
N ASP A 125 -13.35 -3.19 -10.35
CA ASP A 125 -13.39 -4.03 -11.54
C ASP A 125 -14.09 -3.36 -12.74
N ALA A 126 -15.12 -2.55 -12.47
CA ALA A 126 -15.80 -1.77 -13.52
C ALA A 126 -14.95 -0.61 -14.02
N LEU A 127 -14.06 -0.07 -13.18
CA LEU A 127 -13.13 1.01 -13.52
C LEU A 127 -11.89 0.50 -14.24
N HIS A 128 -11.38 -0.66 -13.82
CA HIS A 128 -10.18 -1.27 -14.38
C HIS A 128 -10.44 -2.77 -14.60
N PRO A 129 -11.01 -3.15 -15.77
CA PRO A 129 -11.21 -4.55 -16.08
C PRO A 129 -9.86 -5.29 -16.13
N PRO A 130 -9.78 -6.53 -15.65
CA PRO A 130 -8.58 -7.33 -15.78
C PRO A 130 -8.29 -7.60 -17.26
N PRO A 131 -7.03 -7.54 -17.71
CA PRO A 131 -6.68 -7.93 -19.07
C PRO A 131 -7.04 -9.41 -19.30
N GLU A 132 -7.58 -9.73 -20.48
CA GLU A 132 -8.08 -11.07 -20.84
C GLU A 132 -7.04 -12.19 -20.63
N SER A 133 -5.74 -11.88 -20.70
CA SER A 133 -4.64 -12.85 -20.56
C SER A 133 -4.37 -13.31 -19.13
N ILE A 134 -4.89 -12.63 -18.10
CA ILE A 134 -4.75 -13.01 -16.67
C ILE A 134 -6.06 -13.58 -16.12
N ALA A 135 -7.09 -13.73 -16.96
CA ALA A 135 -8.32 -14.46 -16.64
C ALA A 135 -8.05 -15.98 -16.60
N GLY A 136 -7.11 -16.41 -15.75
CA GLY A 136 -7.13 -17.77 -15.24
C GLY A 136 -8.49 -18.02 -14.57
N PRO A 137 -9.01 -19.26 -14.63
CA PRO A 137 -10.34 -19.59 -14.12
C PRO A 137 -10.52 -19.06 -12.69
N PRO A 138 -11.74 -18.63 -12.30
CA PRO A 138 -11.99 -18.10 -10.96
C PRO A 138 -11.47 -19.12 -9.94
N ARG A 139 -10.36 -18.77 -9.26
CA ARG A 139 -9.65 -19.70 -8.38
C ARG A 139 -10.47 -19.92 -7.13
N GLY A 140 -11.42 -20.85 -7.21
CA GLY A 140 -12.28 -21.30 -6.12
C GLY A 140 -13.24 -20.22 -5.64
N ARG A 141 -14.53 -20.53 -5.62
CA ARG A 141 -15.44 -19.88 -4.68
C ARG A 141 -14.84 -20.08 -3.28
N CYS A 142 -14.40 -19.00 -2.65
CA CYS A 142 -14.13 -19.01 -1.23
C CYS A 142 -15.47 -19.35 -0.56
N GLY A 143 -15.56 -20.56 -0.02
CA GLY A 143 -16.78 -21.08 0.59
C GLY A 143 -17.14 -20.29 1.85
N ALA A 144 -18.46 -20.19 2.03
CA ALA A 144 -19.25 -19.71 3.17
C ALA A 144 -18.50 -19.39 4.48
#